data_AF-A0A023G1I2-F1
#
_entry.id   AF-A0A023G1I2-F1
#
_cell.length_a   1.000
_cell.length_b   1.000
_cell.length_c   1.000
_cell.angle_alpha   90.00
_cell.angle_beta   90.00
_cell.angle_gamma   90.00
#
_symmetry.space_group_name_H-M   'P 1'
#
loop_
_entity.id
_entity.type
_entity.pdbx_description
1 polymer ?
#
loop_
_entity_poly.entity_id
_entity_poly.type
_entity_poly.pdbx_seq_one_letter_code
_entity_poly.pdbx_strand_id
1 'polypeptide(L)'
;MIWVQIRVFLRKVILGICYQPPSYGSSFVDELRDALNIIVVRFPVVPVILVGDFNYPSIVWSNSSAYPSLFSTECSNFLHMCAYLNLS
;
A
#
# COMPACT_ATOMS: atom_id res chain seq x y z
N MET A 1 -11.12 1.19 0.66
CA MET A 1 -9.96 1.37 1.58
C MET A 1 -10.45 1.88 2.92
N ILE A 2 -9.93 1.33 4.02
CA ILE A 2 -10.24 1.78 5.38
C ILE A 2 -8.93 2.23 6.04
N TRP A 3 -8.95 3.37 6.72
CA TRP A 3 -7.79 3.90 7.45
C TRP A 3 -8.13 4.06 8.91
N VAL A 4 -7.25 3.58 9.78
CA VAL A 4 -7.46 3.62 11.23
C VAL A 4 -6.18 4.09 11.92
N GLN A 5 -6.31 5.02 12.87
CA GLN A 5 -5.20 5.35 13.75
C GLN A 5 -5.27 4.47 15.00
N ILE A 6 -4.26 3.64 15.19
CA ILE A 6 -4.09 2.81 16.39
C ILE A 6 -3.15 3.53 17.33
N ARG A 7 -3.50 3.61 18.61
CA ARG A 7 -2.64 4.12 19.68
C ARG A 7 -2.34 3.00 20.66
N VAL A 8 -1.06 2.68 20.83
CA VAL A 8 -0.58 1.69 21.80
C VAL A 8 0.39 2.41 22.74
N PHE A 9 -0.05 2.65 23.97
CA PHE A 9 0.62 3.54 24.94
C PHE A 9 0.89 4.94 24.34
N LEU A 10 2.17 5.32 24.24
CA LEU A 10 2.64 6.59 23.69
C LEU A 10 2.90 6.53 22.18
N ARG A 11 2.81 5.36 21.55
CA ARG A 11 3.06 5.18 20.11
C ARG A 11 1.76 5.23 19.32
N LYS A 12 1.83 5.84 18.15
CA LYS A 12 0.74 5.88 17.16
C LYS A 12 1.19 5.15 15.90
N VAL A 13 0.26 4.49 15.24
CA VAL A 13 0.43 3.87 13.93
C VAL A 13 -0.83 4.15 13.12
N ILE A 14 -0.68 4.45 11.83
CA ILE A 14 -1.79 4.45 10.89
C ILE A 14 -1.82 3.09 10.19
N LEU A 15 -2.94 2.39 10.31
CA LEU A 15 -3.19 1.13 9.60
C LEU A 15 -4.13 1.40 8.43
N GLY A 16 -3.65 1.16 7.22
CA GLY A 16 -4.45 1.10 6.00
C GLY A 16 -4.84 -0.35 5.71
N ILE A 17 -6.13 -0.62 5.57
CA ILE A 17 -6.65 -1.92 5.16
C ILE A 17 -7.25 -1.74 3.78
N CYS A 18 -6.77 -2.53 2.82
CA CYS A 18 -7.22 -2.47 1.44
C CYS A 18 -7.59 -3.84 0.89
N TYR A 19 -8.60 -3.85 0.02
CA TYR A 19 -8.93 -4.99 -0.81
C TYR A 19 -9.15 -4.45 -2.22
N GLN A 20 -8.39 -4.97 -3.19
CA GLN A 20 -8.62 -4.73 -4.61
C GLN A 20 -9.36 -5.95 -5.18
N PRO A 21 -10.60 -5.80 -5.66
CA PRO A 21 -11.27 -6.87 -6.39
C PRO A 21 -10.46 -7.29 -7.63
N PRO A 22 -10.49 -8.57 -8.05
CA PRO A 22 -9.71 -9.06 -9.20
C PRO A 22 -10.02 -8.36 -10.53
N SER A 23 -11.23 -7.79 -10.65
CA SER A 23 -11.71 -7.08 -11.82
C SER A 23 -11.64 -5.55 -11.68
N TYR A 24 -10.98 -5.05 -10.64
CA TYR A 24 -10.87 -3.61 -10.43
C TYR A 24 -9.93 -3.02 -11.48
N GLY A 25 -10.38 -1.93 -12.12
CA GLY A 25 -9.67 -1.32 -13.23
C GLY A 25 -8.33 -0.69 -12.85
N SER A 26 -7.62 -0.19 -13.86
CA SER A 26 -6.26 0.37 -13.75
C SER A 26 -6.12 1.61 -12.86
N SER A 27 -7.21 2.21 -12.37
CA SER A 27 -7.19 3.40 -11.51
C SER A 27 -6.82 3.10 -10.05
N PHE A 28 -6.82 1.82 -9.64
CA PHE A 28 -6.63 1.45 -8.25
C PHE A 28 -5.34 2.01 -7.63
N VAL A 29 -4.21 1.87 -8.33
CA VAL A 29 -2.90 2.33 -7.83
C VAL A 29 -2.90 3.85 -7.65
N ASP A 30 -3.56 4.58 -8.54
CA ASP A 30 -3.65 6.04 -8.46
C ASP A 30 -4.52 6.49 -7.29
N GLU A 31 -5.70 5.87 -7.12
CA GLU A 31 -6.59 6.10 -5.97
C GLU A 31 -5.90 5.78 -4.63
N LEU A 32 -5.14 4.69 -4.58
CA LEU A 32 -4.37 4.29 -3.41
C LEU A 32 -3.25 5.29 -3.10
N ARG A 33 -2.54 5.75 -4.14
CA ARG A 33 -1.48 6.77 -4.00
C ARG A 33 -2.04 8.07 -3.45
N ASP A 34 -3.17 8.54 -3.96
CA ASP A 34 -3.81 9.77 -3.51
C ASP A 34 -4.25 9.66 -2.04
N ALA A 35 -4.86 8.53 -1.66
CA ALA A 35 -5.23 8.26 -0.28
C ALA A 35 -4.02 8.26 0.66
N LEU A 36 -2.92 7.61 0.25
CA LEU A 36 -1.67 7.58 1.00
C LEU A 36 -1.04 8.95 1.15
N ASN A 37 -1.02 9.76 0.10
CA ASN A 37 -0.50 11.13 0.14
C ASN A 37 -1.26 11.97 1.19
N ILE A 38 -2.58 11.87 1.24
CA ILE A 38 -3.40 12.55 2.25
C ILE A 38 -2.99 12.11 3.67
N ILE A 39 -2.78 10.81 3.89
CA ILE A 39 -2.38 10.26 5.18
C ILE A 39 -0.99 10.73 5.59
N VAL A 40 0.00 10.67 4.70
CA VAL A 40 1.38 11.06 4.99
C VAL A 40 1.47 12.57 5.27
N VAL A 41 0.75 13.41 4.53
CA VAL A 41 0.69 14.85 4.79
C VAL A 41 0.02 15.14 6.15
N ARG A 42 -1.04 14.40 6.48
CA ARG A 42 -1.76 14.59 7.75
C ARG A 42 -1.02 14.05 8.97
N PHE A 43 -0.21 13.01 8.80
CA PHE A 43 0.49 12.30 9.87
C PHE A 43 1.98 12.07 9.53
N PRO A 44 2.79 13.13 9.34
CA PRO A 44 4.11 13.05 8.70
C PRO A 44 5.16 12.23 9.46
N VAL A 45 4.95 12.00 10.76
CA VAL A 45 5.89 11.28 11.64
C VAL A 45 5.30 9.99 12.21
N VAL A 46 4.08 9.64 11.80
CA VAL A 46 3.41 8.43 12.28
C VAL A 46 3.66 7.31 11.28
N PRO A 47 4.21 6.15 11.70
CA PRO A 47 4.38 5.01 10.81
C PRO A 47 3.06 4.60 10.17
N VAL A 48 3.09 4.32 8.86
CA VAL A 48 1.97 3.81 8.09
C VAL A 48 2.23 2.35 7.77
N ILE A 49 1.29 1.48 8.13
CA ILE A 49 1.30 0.07 7.76
C ILE A 49 0.14 -0.14 6.80
N LEU A 50 0.42 -0.73 5.64
CA LEU A 50 -0.59 -1.02 4.64
C LEU A 50 -0.75 -2.54 4.54
N VAL A 51 -1.95 -3.04 4.84
CA VAL A 51 -2.27 -4.48 4.77
C VAL A 51 -3.46 -4.71 3.87
N GLY A 52 -3.51 -5.86 3.22
CA GLY A 52 -4.60 -6.15 2.30
C GLY A 52 -4.36 -7.32 1.38
N ASP A 53 -5.43 -7.69 0.68
CA ASP A 53 -5.36 -8.51 -0.52
C ASP A 53 -5.53 -7.60 -1.74
N PHE A 54 -4.41 -7.36 -2.42
CA PHE A 54 -4.34 -6.48 -3.58
C PHE A 54 -4.60 -7.23 -4.90
N ASN A 55 -4.80 -8.55 -4.88
CA ASN A 55 -5.05 -9.35 -6.08
C ASN A 55 -4.07 -9.05 -7.24
N TYR A 56 -2.78 -8.95 -6.91
CA TYR A 56 -1.69 -8.84 -7.89
C TYR A 56 -1.01 -10.20 -8.11
N PRO A 57 -1.56 -11.09 -8.97
CA PRO A 57 -1.00 -12.42 -9.20
C PRO A 57 0.38 -12.37 -9.87
N SER A 58 0.68 -11.26 -10.55
CA SER A 58 1.97 -11.03 -11.19
C SER A 58 3.01 -10.47 -10.23
N ILE A 59 2.73 -10.26 -8.94
CA ILE A 59 3.75 -9.99 -7.93
C ILE A 59 4.19 -11.31 -7.31
N VAL A 60 5.50 -11.55 -7.31
CA VAL A 60 6.09 -12.62 -6.52
C VAL A 60 6.30 -12.09 -5.11
N TRP A 61 5.39 -12.47 -4.21
CA TRP A 61 5.47 -12.14 -2.79
C TRP A 61 6.52 -13.02 -2.12
N SER A 62 7.60 -12.42 -1.60
CA SER A 62 8.67 -13.13 -0.89
C SER A 62 8.92 -12.50 0.48
N ASN A 63 9.53 -13.26 1.39
CA ASN A 63 9.82 -12.80 2.76
C ASN A 63 10.84 -11.64 2.82
N SER A 64 11.67 -11.46 1.79
CA SER A 64 12.70 -10.41 1.76
C SER A 64 12.26 -9.17 1.00
N SER A 65 11.67 -9.35 -0.19
CA SER A 65 11.16 -8.26 -1.02
C SER A 65 10.22 -8.80 -2.09
N ALA A 66 9.08 -8.14 -2.27
CA ALA A 66 8.20 -8.43 -3.38
C ALA A 66 8.77 -7.86 -4.68
N TYR A 67 8.66 -8.62 -5.78
CA TYR A 67 9.11 -8.17 -7.10
C TYR A 67 8.09 -8.55 -8.17
N PRO A 68 7.96 -7.77 -9.26
CA PRO A 68 7.04 -8.10 -10.33
C PRO A 68 7.60 -9.28 -11.15
N SER A 69 6.74 -10.26 -11.46
CA SER A 69 6.97 -11.20 -12.55
C SER A 69 6.89 -10.48 -13.90
N LEU A 70 7.55 -11.05 -14.91
CA LEU A 70 7.77 -10.44 -16.23
C LEU A 70 6.52 -9.73 -16.80
N PHE A 71 6.71 -8.47 -17.22
CA PHE A 71 5.78 -7.64 -18.01
C PHE A 71 4.50 -7.09 -17.36
N SER A 72 4.37 -7.00 -16.03
CA SER A 72 3.27 -6.24 -15.40
C SER A 72 3.67 -4.83 -14.97
N THR A 73 3.26 -3.82 -15.76
CA THR A 73 3.48 -2.40 -15.44
C THR A 73 2.72 -1.96 -14.19
N GLU A 74 1.50 -2.47 -13.98
CA GLU A 74 0.70 -2.14 -12.80
C GLU A 74 1.34 -2.65 -11.49
N CYS A 75 1.81 -3.91 -11.49
CA CYS A 75 2.52 -4.48 -10.35
C CYS A 75 3.79 -3.70 -10.03
N SER A 76 4.50 -3.26 -11.07
CA SER A 76 5.71 -2.43 -10.92
C SER A 76 5.36 -1.07 -10.30
N ASN A 77 4.29 -0.42 -10.75
CA ASN A 77 3.81 0.86 -10.21
C ASN A 77 3.39 0.76 -8.74
N PHE A 78 2.69 -0.32 -8.38
CA PHE A 78 2.30 -0.60 -7.00
C PHE A 78 3.54 -0.74 -6.10
N LEU A 79 4.50 -1.58 -6.48
CA LEU A 79 5.74 -1.78 -5.71
C LEU A 79 6.58 -0.51 -5.60
N HIS A 80 6.68 0.28 -6.69
CA HIS A 80 7.37 1.57 -6.67
C HIS A 80 6.71 2.57 -5.72
N MET A 81 5.38 2.61 -5.68
CA MET A 81 4.63 3.45 -4.76
C MET A 81 4.89 3.01 -3.30
N CYS A 82 4.84 1.71 -3.01
CA CYS A 82 5.15 1.20 -1.67
C CYS A 82 6.57 1.56 -1.23
N ALA A 83 7.56 1.39 -2.10
CA ALA A 83 8.94 1.76 -1.83
C ALA A 83 9.13 3.27 -1.62
N TYR A 84 8.50 4.11 -2.46
CA TYR A 84 8.58 5.57 -2.36
C TYR A 84 8.04 6.09 -1.01
N LEU A 85 7.01 5.44 -0.49
CA LEU A 85 6.37 5.82 0.77
C LEU A 85 6.96 5.09 2.00
N ASN A 86 8.03 4.30 1.81
CA ASN A 86 8.62 3.44 2.84
C ASN A 86 7.58 2.55 3.56
N LEU A 87 6.61 2.04 2.81
CA LEU A 87 5.62 1.10 3.34
C LEU A 87 6.26 -0.26 3.57
N SER A 88 5.96 -0.85 4.73
CA SER A 88 6.37 -2.21 5.14
C SER A 88 5.23 -3.19 4.98
#